data_AF-A0A521LFX6-F1
#
_entry.id   AF-A0A521LFX6-F1
#
_cell.length_a   1.000
_cell.length_b   1.000
_cell.length_c   1.000
_cell.angle_alpha   90.00
_cell.angle_beta   90.00
_cell.angle_gamma   90.00
#
_symmetry.space_group_name_H-M   'P 1'
#
loop_
_entity.id
_entity.type
_entity.pdbx_description
1 polymer ?
#
loop_
_entity_poly.entity_id
_entity_poly.type
_entity_poly.pdbx_seq_one_letter_code
_entity_poly.pdbx_strand_id
1 'polypeptide(L)'
;MAATVLDFPRQQMQADPGDTPGELPFADADTTFPPREFWRRLPADAFGEAERNALRILLAAARPFGVDHWREALAGDDAAAAAMALRLSGVDVLDTIRHDVVMSMVLSHALAGSQAARTILAFTLDRRRHLGEDVDALTRSWRGPSRAEIRRAAVQALMEALS
;
A
#
# COMPACT_ATOMS: atom_id res chain seq x y z
N MET A 1 11.49 43.25 18.97
CA MET A 1 10.63 42.20 18.39
C MET A 1 11.53 41.03 18.03
N ALA A 2 11.62 40.04 18.92
CA ALA A 2 12.54 38.92 18.81
C ALA A 2 11.79 37.70 18.27
N ALA A 3 12.27 37.15 17.15
CA ALA A 3 11.79 35.91 16.58
C ALA A 3 12.46 34.73 17.32
N THR A 4 11.67 33.98 18.07
CA THR A 4 12.11 32.74 18.72
C THR A 4 12.17 31.64 17.68
N VAL A 5 13.39 31.32 17.24
CA VAL A 5 13.75 30.13 16.49
C VAL A 5 13.56 28.94 17.43
N LEU A 6 12.57 28.08 17.16
CA LEU A 6 12.43 26.80 17.84
C LEU A 6 13.44 25.82 17.25
N ASP A 7 14.44 25.57 18.08
CA ASP A 7 15.53 24.62 17.94
C ASP A 7 14.95 23.18 17.96
N PHE A 8 15.13 22.44 16.87
CA PHE A 8 14.77 21.02 16.79
C PHE A 8 16.04 20.20 17.00
N PRO A 9 16.12 19.31 18.00
CA PRO A 9 17.30 18.47 18.16
C PRO A 9 17.37 17.46 17.00
N ARG A 10 18.23 17.74 16.02
CA ARG A 10 18.72 16.75 15.05
C ARG A 10 19.67 15.81 15.80
N GLN A 11 19.19 14.61 16.15
CA GLN A 11 20.11 13.53 16.50
C GLN A 11 20.89 13.12 15.24
N GLN A 12 22.20 13.41 15.28
CA GLN A 12 23.17 12.95 14.30
C GLN A 12 23.27 11.43 14.35
N MET A 13 23.13 10.85 13.18
CA MET A 13 23.42 9.47 12.83
C MET A 13 24.89 9.17 13.16
N GLN A 14 25.13 8.32 14.16
CA GLN A 14 26.43 7.66 14.34
C GLN A 14 26.35 6.32 13.58
N ALA A 15 26.92 6.32 12.37
CA ALA A 15 27.23 5.09 11.66
C ALA A 15 28.60 4.60 12.15
N ASP A 16 28.67 3.36 12.63
CA ASP A 16 29.92 2.61 12.71
C ASP A 16 29.75 1.30 11.90
N PRO A 17 30.72 0.91 11.05
CA PRO A 17 30.56 -0.09 10.02
C PRO A 17 31.00 -1.47 10.53
N GLY A 18 30.03 -2.34 10.75
CA GLY A 18 30.26 -3.76 11.04
C GLY A 18 29.44 -4.61 10.07
N ASP A 19 30.13 -5.14 9.08
CA ASP A 19 29.67 -6.03 8.02
C ASP A 19 28.79 -7.20 8.54
N THR A 20 27.54 -7.28 8.08
CA THR A 20 26.80 -8.56 8.01
C THR A 20 25.81 -8.50 6.83
N PRO A 21 26.01 -9.28 5.77
CA PRO A 21 25.09 -9.31 4.65
C PRO A 21 23.93 -10.27 4.95
N GLY A 22 22.72 -9.73 4.99
CA GLY A 22 21.50 -10.51 4.80
C GLY A 22 20.74 -10.88 6.08
N GLU A 23 20.05 -9.93 6.68
CA GLU A 23 18.82 -10.24 7.43
C GLU A 23 17.91 -9.00 7.43
N LEU A 24 16.80 -9.07 6.69
CA LEU A 24 15.77 -8.04 6.74
C LEU A 24 15.10 -8.12 8.12
N PRO A 25 14.93 -7.01 8.86
CA PRO A 25 14.25 -7.04 10.15
C PRO A 25 12.74 -7.09 9.93
N PHE A 26 12.24 -8.26 9.57
CA PHE A 26 10.82 -8.59 9.66
C PHE A 26 10.64 -9.74 10.67
N ALA A 27 11.37 -9.67 11.80
CA ALA A 27 11.20 -10.59 12.91
C ALA A 27 10.28 -9.97 13.97
N ASP A 28 9.14 -10.65 14.15
CA ASP A 28 8.30 -10.71 15.35
C ASP A 28 7.74 -9.39 15.90
N ALA A 29 6.70 -8.90 15.25
CA ALA A 29 5.64 -8.19 15.93
C ALA A 29 4.36 -9.04 15.84
N ASP A 30 4.03 -9.72 16.93
CA ASP A 30 2.72 -10.34 17.18
C ASP A 30 1.67 -9.24 17.38
N THR A 31 1.48 -8.43 16.35
CA THR A 31 0.51 -7.35 16.29
C THR A 31 -0.45 -7.76 15.18
N THR A 32 -1.44 -8.59 15.53
CA THR A 32 -2.54 -8.87 14.61
C THR A 32 -3.36 -7.58 14.46
N PHE A 33 -2.94 -6.71 13.56
CA PHE A 33 -3.69 -5.50 13.22
C PHE A 33 -4.97 -5.90 12.49
N PRO A 34 -6.04 -5.10 12.60
CA PRO A 34 -7.33 -5.47 12.05
C PRO A 34 -7.26 -5.55 10.51
N PRO A 35 -8.03 -6.45 9.87
CA PRO A 35 -7.97 -6.67 8.41
C PRO A 35 -8.15 -5.40 7.56
N ARG A 36 -8.87 -4.40 8.10
CA ARG A 36 -9.09 -3.11 7.44
C ARG A 36 -7.82 -2.28 7.26
N GLU A 37 -6.76 -2.63 7.97
CA GLU A 37 -5.46 -1.94 7.93
C GLU A 37 -4.42 -2.68 7.07
N PHE A 38 -4.77 -3.85 6.51
CA PHE A 38 -3.83 -4.63 5.70
C PHE A 38 -3.25 -3.83 4.54
N TRP A 39 -4.08 -3.01 3.88
CA TRP A 39 -3.66 -2.21 2.71
C TRP A 39 -2.55 -1.20 3.01
N ARG A 40 -2.41 -0.76 4.28
CA ARG A 40 -1.41 0.22 4.73
C ARG A 40 -0.24 -0.41 5.48
N ARG A 41 -0.22 -1.73 5.66
CA ARG A 41 0.80 -2.45 6.45
C ARG A 41 1.50 -3.56 5.67
N LEU A 42 0.77 -4.27 4.80
CA LEU A 42 1.26 -5.49 4.17
C LEU A 42 1.69 -5.28 2.71
N PRO A 43 2.91 -5.69 2.34
CA PRO A 43 3.33 -5.68 0.94
C PRO A 43 2.55 -6.71 0.11
N ALA A 44 2.57 -6.54 -1.21
CA ALA A 44 1.76 -7.34 -2.13
C ALA A 44 2.02 -8.86 -2.08
N ASP A 45 3.21 -9.28 -1.64
CA ASP A 45 3.67 -10.67 -1.52
C ASP A 45 3.39 -11.30 -0.15
N ALA A 46 2.97 -10.52 0.86
CA ALA A 46 2.70 -11.02 2.21
C ALA A 46 1.32 -11.66 2.41
N PHE A 47 0.49 -11.77 1.36
CA PHE A 47 -0.90 -12.24 1.48
C PHE A 47 -1.05 -13.74 1.27
N GLY A 48 -1.11 -14.48 2.37
CA GLY A 48 -1.50 -15.88 2.42
C GLY A 48 -3.02 -16.08 2.41
N GLU A 49 -3.44 -17.33 2.65
CA GLU A 49 -4.85 -17.71 2.68
C GLU A 49 -5.59 -17.08 3.88
N ALA A 50 -4.91 -16.98 5.03
CA ALA A 50 -5.49 -16.43 6.26
C ALA A 50 -5.86 -14.94 6.09
N GLU A 51 -4.96 -14.13 5.54
CA GLU A 51 -5.18 -12.69 5.32
C GLU A 51 -6.30 -12.47 4.30
N ARG A 52 -6.31 -13.27 3.22
CA ARG A 52 -7.38 -13.23 2.20
C ARG A 52 -8.73 -13.60 2.78
N ASN A 53 -8.78 -14.61 3.66
CA ASN A 53 -10.02 -15.00 4.33
C ASN A 53 -10.50 -13.92 5.31
N ALA A 54 -9.60 -13.34 6.09
CA ALA A 54 -9.92 -12.24 7.01
C ALA A 54 -10.47 -11.02 6.26
N LEU A 55 -9.89 -10.70 5.10
CA LEU A 55 -10.38 -9.64 4.22
C LEU A 55 -11.79 -9.93 3.69
N ARG A 56 -12.06 -11.18 3.28
CA ARG A 56 -13.39 -11.60 2.81
C ARG A 56 -14.44 -11.48 3.92
N ILE A 57 -14.11 -11.90 5.15
CA ILE A 57 -14.99 -11.79 6.32
C ILE A 57 -15.30 -10.32 6.61
N LEU A 58 -14.28 -9.45 6.60
CA LEU A 58 -14.45 -8.01 6.78
C LEU A 58 -15.44 -7.43 5.75
N LEU A 59 -15.22 -7.71 4.46
CA LEU A 59 -16.02 -7.16 3.37
C LEU A 59 -17.46 -7.70 3.38
N ALA A 60 -17.67 -8.96 3.77
CA ALA A 60 -19.00 -9.54 3.92
C ALA A 60 -19.79 -8.92 5.09
N ALA A 61 -19.10 -8.56 6.18
CA ALA A 61 -19.71 -7.90 7.32
C ALA A 61 -19.92 -6.39 7.10
N ALA A 62 -19.13 -5.78 6.20
CA ALA A 62 -19.16 -4.35 5.95
C ALA A 62 -20.44 -3.91 5.22
N ARG A 63 -21.11 -2.91 5.78
CA ARG A 63 -22.17 -2.13 5.12
C ARG A 63 -21.81 -0.65 5.15
N PRO A 64 -20.90 -0.19 4.28
CA PRO A 64 -20.54 1.21 4.28
C PRO A 64 -21.73 2.05 3.79
N PHE A 65 -22.26 2.87 4.68
CA PHE A 65 -23.40 3.74 4.39
C PHE A 65 -23.01 4.80 3.35
N GLY A 66 -23.83 4.94 2.30
CA GLY A 66 -23.68 6.00 1.29
C GLY A 66 -22.48 5.85 0.36
N VAL A 67 -21.97 4.63 0.15
CA VAL A 67 -20.94 4.36 -0.84
C VAL A 67 -21.58 3.76 -2.09
N ASP A 68 -21.70 4.57 -3.13
CA ASP A 68 -22.15 4.12 -4.45
C ASP A 68 -21.20 3.05 -5.01
N HIS A 69 -21.71 2.13 -5.82
CA HIS A 69 -20.94 1.05 -6.46
C HIS A 69 -20.41 -0.06 -5.53
N TRP A 70 -20.78 -0.06 -4.24
CA TRP A 70 -20.33 -1.09 -3.29
C TRP A 70 -20.75 -2.51 -3.69
N ARG A 71 -21.98 -2.68 -4.19
CA ARG A 71 -22.51 -4.01 -4.54
C ARG A 71 -21.83 -4.56 -5.78
N GLU A 72 -21.58 -3.70 -6.75
CA GLU A 72 -20.92 -3.99 -8.01
C GLU A 72 -19.48 -4.41 -7.77
N ALA A 73 -18.74 -3.66 -6.94
CA ALA A 73 -17.40 -4.04 -6.52
C ALA A 73 -17.40 -5.38 -5.75
N LEU A 74 -18.32 -5.58 -4.82
CA LEU A 74 -18.43 -6.87 -4.10
C LEU A 74 -18.73 -8.05 -5.06
N ALA A 75 -19.36 -7.80 -6.21
CA ALA A 75 -19.61 -8.78 -7.26
C ALA A 75 -18.39 -9.02 -8.18
N GLY A 76 -17.27 -8.31 -7.98
CA GLY A 76 -16.05 -8.46 -8.76
C GLY A 76 -15.83 -7.38 -9.83
N ASP A 77 -16.61 -6.29 -9.84
CA ASP A 77 -16.36 -5.18 -10.77
C ASP A 77 -15.17 -4.31 -10.30
N ASP A 78 -14.04 -4.48 -10.98
CA ASP A 78 -12.81 -3.71 -10.76
C ASP A 78 -12.99 -2.20 -10.94
N ALA A 79 -13.80 -1.77 -11.92
CA ALA A 79 -14.01 -0.36 -12.21
C ALA A 79 -14.87 0.29 -11.12
N ALA A 80 -15.85 -0.43 -10.59
CA ALA A 80 -16.64 -0.01 -9.44
C ALA A 80 -15.74 0.18 -8.19
N ALA A 81 -14.87 -0.79 -7.89
CA ALA A 81 -13.90 -0.68 -6.80
C ALA A 81 -13.00 0.55 -6.94
N ALA A 82 -12.51 0.78 -8.17
CA ALA A 82 -11.68 1.92 -8.49
C ALA A 82 -12.42 3.27 -8.32
N ALA A 83 -13.64 3.36 -8.84
CA ALA A 83 -14.46 4.56 -8.77
C ALA A 83 -14.78 4.95 -7.31
N MET A 84 -15.09 3.97 -6.45
CA MET A 84 -15.31 4.21 -5.02
C MET A 84 -14.09 4.85 -4.35
N ALA A 85 -12.90 4.28 -4.58
CA ALA A 85 -11.67 4.74 -3.96
C ALA A 85 -11.26 6.13 -4.45
N LEU A 86 -11.40 6.41 -5.75
CA LEU A 86 -11.10 7.73 -6.31
C LEU A 86 -12.05 8.81 -5.77
N ARG A 87 -13.35 8.51 -5.64
CA ARG A 87 -14.32 9.45 -5.05
C ARG A 87 -14.00 9.76 -3.59
N LEU A 88 -13.57 8.78 -2.82
CA LEU A 88 -13.15 9.00 -1.43
C LEU A 88 -11.79 9.69 -1.32
N SER A 89 -10.88 9.44 -2.27
CA SER A 89 -9.57 10.10 -2.31
C SER A 89 -9.67 11.59 -2.64
N GLY A 90 -10.72 12.04 -3.33
CA GLY A 90 -10.97 13.46 -3.60
C GLY A 90 -11.38 14.29 -2.37
N VAL A 91 -11.69 13.63 -1.26
CA VAL A 91 -11.99 14.27 0.03
C VAL A 91 -10.76 14.09 0.93
N ASP A 92 -10.40 15.07 1.76
CA ASP A 92 -9.30 14.95 2.75
C ASP A 92 -9.65 14.00 3.90
N VAL A 93 -10.14 12.81 3.57
CA VAL A 93 -10.71 11.80 4.47
C VAL A 93 -9.78 10.59 4.46
N LEU A 94 -8.53 10.81 4.84
CA LEU A 94 -7.60 9.74 5.15
C LEU A 94 -7.88 9.22 6.57
N ASP A 95 -7.55 7.95 6.81
CA ASP A 95 -7.63 7.28 8.11
C ASP A 95 -9.02 7.24 8.78
N THR A 96 -10.10 7.31 7.99
CA THR A 96 -11.44 6.96 8.49
C THR A 96 -11.75 5.48 8.28
N ILE A 97 -12.59 4.92 9.16
CA ILE A 97 -13.08 3.54 9.03
C ILE A 97 -13.72 3.31 7.64
N ARG A 98 -14.45 4.32 7.12
CA ARG A 98 -15.06 4.24 5.79
C ARG A 98 -13.99 4.13 4.69
N HIS A 99 -12.95 4.96 4.75
CA HIS A 99 -11.85 4.92 3.82
C HIS A 99 -11.12 3.56 3.88
N ASP A 100 -10.81 3.07 5.08
CA ASP A 100 -10.15 1.77 5.27
C ASP A 100 -10.96 0.60 4.71
N VAL A 101 -12.29 0.62 4.89
CA VAL A 101 -13.19 -0.41 4.34
C VAL A 101 -13.21 -0.36 2.81
N VAL A 102 -13.21 0.82 2.19
CA VAL A 102 -13.12 0.93 0.73
C VAL A 102 -11.74 0.51 0.22
N MET A 103 -10.66 0.91 0.89
CA MET A 103 -9.31 0.47 0.51
C MET A 103 -9.12 -1.04 0.73
N SER A 104 -9.85 -1.65 1.66
CA SER A 104 -9.93 -3.11 1.80
C SER A 104 -10.63 -3.78 0.62
N MET A 105 -11.67 -3.14 0.05
CA MET A 105 -12.29 -3.62 -1.18
C MET A 105 -11.27 -3.56 -2.33
N VAL A 106 -10.63 -2.41 -2.53
CA VAL A 106 -9.56 -2.24 -3.54
C VAL A 106 -8.47 -3.30 -3.36
N LEU A 107 -8.02 -3.54 -2.14
CA LEU A 107 -7.06 -4.58 -1.81
C LEU A 107 -7.52 -5.97 -2.29
N SER A 108 -8.77 -6.33 -2.06
CA SER A 108 -9.33 -7.61 -2.53
C SER A 108 -9.23 -7.75 -4.06
N HIS A 109 -9.53 -6.69 -4.81
CA HIS A 109 -9.40 -6.68 -6.27
C HIS A 109 -7.95 -6.71 -6.75
N ALA A 110 -7.05 -5.99 -6.08
CA ALA A 110 -5.62 -6.01 -6.38
C ALA A 110 -5.03 -7.42 -6.19
N LEU A 111 -5.47 -8.12 -5.13
CA LEU A 111 -5.10 -9.50 -4.84
C LEU A 111 -5.71 -10.51 -5.80
N ALA A 112 -6.82 -10.17 -6.47
CA ALA A 112 -7.41 -10.94 -7.57
C ALA A 112 -6.76 -10.66 -8.94
N GLY A 113 -5.80 -9.72 -9.01
CA GLY A 113 -5.04 -9.42 -10.22
C GLY A 113 -5.41 -8.10 -10.92
N SER A 114 -6.32 -7.31 -10.35
CA SER A 114 -6.72 -6.03 -10.93
C SER A 114 -5.58 -5.00 -10.93
N GLN A 115 -5.15 -4.59 -12.13
CA GLN A 115 -4.10 -3.57 -12.29
C GLN A 115 -4.58 -2.17 -11.88
N ALA A 116 -5.86 -1.86 -12.10
CA ALA A 116 -6.45 -0.60 -11.66
C ALA A 116 -6.42 -0.51 -10.13
N ALA A 117 -6.83 -1.57 -9.43
CA ALA A 117 -6.82 -1.60 -7.98
C ALA A 117 -5.39 -1.49 -7.39
N ARG A 118 -4.41 -2.16 -7.99
CA ARG A 118 -2.98 -2.01 -7.63
C ARG A 118 -2.48 -0.58 -7.77
N THR A 119 -2.85 0.07 -8.88
CA THR A 119 -2.49 1.47 -9.14
C THR A 119 -3.08 2.40 -8.08
N ILE A 120 -4.33 2.16 -7.68
CA ILE A 120 -5.01 2.94 -6.65
C ILE A 120 -4.36 2.74 -5.28
N LEU A 121 -4.02 1.51 -4.89
CA LEU A 121 -3.27 1.27 -3.65
C LEU A 121 -1.95 2.05 -3.64
N ALA A 122 -1.17 1.95 -4.70
CA ALA A 122 0.10 2.65 -4.81
C ALA A 122 -0.10 4.18 -4.77
N PHE A 123 -1.13 4.71 -5.45
CA PHE A 123 -1.46 6.14 -5.42
C PHE A 123 -1.85 6.62 -4.02
N THR A 124 -2.72 5.88 -3.31
CA THR A 124 -3.17 6.25 -1.97
C THR A 124 -2.02 6.18 -0.96
N LEU A 125 -1.14 5.18 -1.07
CA LEU A 125 0.07 5.09 -0.25
C LEU A 125 1.05 6.23 -0.54
N ASP A 126 1.27 6.59 -1.81
CA ASP A 126 2.12 7.74 -2.17
C ASP A 126 1.58 9.06 -1.59
N ARG A 127 0.26 9.22 -1.47
CA ARG A 127 -0.32 10.36 -0.75
C ARG A 127 0.04 10.36 0.74
N ARG A 128 0.09 9.18 1.40
CA ARG A 128 0.52 9.06 2.81
C ARG A 128 2.00 9.41 2.99
N ARG A 129 2.85 9.15 1.99
CA ARG A 129 4.25 9.61 1.97
C ARG A 129 4.34 11.13 2.12
N HIS A 130 3.47 11.89 1.46
CA HIS A 130 3.41 13.35 1.60
C HIS A 130 2.97 13.83 2.98
N LEU A 131 2.40 12.95 3.81
CA LEU A 131 2.07 13.20 5.22
C LEU A 131 3.21 12.83 6.17
N GLY A 132 4.36 12.39 5.66
CA GLY A 132 5.54 12.03 6.46
C GLY A 132 5.61 10.56 6.88
N GLU A 133 4.74 9.70 6.35
CA GLU A 133 4.82 8.25 6.61
C GLU A 133 5.87 7.57 5.71
N ASP A 134 6.63 6.62 6.27
CA ASP A 134 7.54 5.77 5.50
C ASP A 134 6.78 4.61 4.87
N VAL A 135 6.33 4.81 3.63
CA VAL A 135 5.53 3.86 2.84
C VAL A 135 6.15 3.56 1.48
N ASP A 136 7.44 3.87 1.28
CA ASP A 136 8.09 3.76 -0.03
C ASP A 136 8.21 2.31 -0.50
N ALA A 137 8.63 1.41 0.40
CA ALA A 137 8.72 -0.01 0.10
C ALA A 137 7.33 -0.63 -0.18
N LEU A 138 6.35 -0.24 0.64
CA LEU A 138 4.96 -0.70 0.50
C LEU A 138 4.35 -0.24 -0.83
N THR A 139 4.51 1.04 -1.18
CA THR A 139 4.05 1.62 -2.45
C THR A 139 4.65 0.90 -3.65
N ARG A 140 5.96 0.62 -3.61
CA ARG A 140 6.65 -0.12 -4.67
C ARG A 140 6.11 -1.54 -4.83
N SER A 141 5.83 -2.24 -3.73
CA SER A 141 5.28 -3.60 -3.77
C SER A 141 3.95 -3.68 -4.53
N TRP A 142 3.09 -2.66 -4.40
CA TRP A 142 1.79 -2.61 -5.05
C TRP A 142 1.82 -2.10 -6.48
N ARG A 143 2.73 -1.18 -6.80
CA ARG A 143 2.88 -0.63 -8.16
C ARG A 143 3.44 -1.66 -9.15
N GLY A 144 4.24 -2.61 -8.66
CA GLY A 144 5.01 -3.51 -9.51
C GLY A 144 6.13 -2.78 -10.28
N PRO A 145 6.97 -3.50 -11.04
CA PRO A 145 8.05 -2.90 -11.81
C PRO A 145 7.48 -1.98 -12.89
N SER A 146 7.97 -0.74 -12.94
CA SER A 146 7.61 0.24 -13.96
C SER A 146 8.03 -0.23 -15.35
N ARG A 147 7.36 0.28 -16.40
CA ARG A 147 7.77 0.00 -17.79
C ARG A 147 9.24 0.33 -18.06
N ALA A 148 9.78 1.35 -17.39
CA ALA A 148 11.18 1.73 -17.51
C ALA A 148 12.10 0.67 -16.88
N GLU A 149 11.74 0.15 -15.70
CA GLU A 149 12.48 -0.93 -15.03
C GLU A 149 12.41 -2.24 -15.81
N ILE A 150 11.23 -2.60 -16.33
CA ILE A 150 11.07 -3.77 -17.21
C ILE A 150 11.96 -3.64 -18.45
N ARG A 151 11.95 -2.47 -19.09
CA ARG A 151 12.78 -2.21 -20.28
C ARG A 151 14.28 -2.28 -19.94
N ARG A 152 14.70 -1.71 -18.81
CA ARG A 152 16.09 -1.76 -18.35
C ARG A 152 16.54 -3.19 -18.07
N ALA A 153 15.74 -3.97 -17.36
CA ALA A 153 16.01 -5.38 -17.08
C ALA A 153 16.10 -6.21 -18.36
N ALA A 154 15.20 -5.98 -19.33
CA ALA A 154 15.23 -6.65 -20.62
C ALA A 154 16.50 -6.32 -21.43
N VAL A 155 16.93 -5.05 -21.43
CA VAL A 155 18.18 -4.64 -22.10
C VAL A 155 19.39 -5.27 -21.41
N GLN A 156 19.40 -5.32 -20.08
CA GLN A 156 20.50 -5.92 -19.34
C GLN A 156 20.61 -7.43 -19.59
N ALA A 157 19.49 -8.15 -19.55
CA ALA A 157 19.45 -9.59 -19.88
C ALA A 157 19.90 -9.87 -21.31
N LEU A 158 19.57 -8.98 -22.27
CA LEU A 158 20.06 -9.09 -23.65
C LEU A 158 21.58 -8.91 -23.74
N MET A 159 22.14 -7.94 -22.99
CA MET A 159 23.60 -7.72 -22.97
C MET A 159 24.34 -8.91 -22.36
N GLU A 160 23.82 -9.51 -21.29
CA GLU A 160 24.40 -10.70 -20.65
C GLU A 160 24.32 -11.95 -21.55
N ALA A 161 23.25 -12.10 -22.35
CA ALA A 161 23.11 -13.22 -23.28
C ALA A 161 24.03 -13.13 -24.51
N LEU A 162 24.57 -11.93 -24.81
CA LEU A 162 25.44 -11.66 -25.96
C LEU A 162 26.93 -11.58 -25.58
N SER A 163 27.27 -11.61 -24.30
CA SER A 163 28.64 -11.65 -23.76
C SER A 163 29.11 -13.07 -23.49
#